data_AF-A0A967WF52-F1
#
_entry.id   AF-A0A967WF52-F1
#
_cell.length_a   1.000
_cell.length_b   1.000
_cell.length_c   1.000
_cell.angle_alpha   90.00
_cell.angle_beta   90.00
_cell.angle_gamma   90.00
#
_symmetry.space_group_name_H-M   'P 1'
#
loop_
_entity.id
_entity.type
_entity.pdbx_description
1 polymer ?
#
loop_
_entity_poly.entity_id
_entity_poly.type
_entity_poly.pdbx_seq_one_letter_code
_entity_poly.pdbx_strand_id
1 'polypeptide(L)'
;PYGKLCPVGLEQDLRTPRGVRYFDQAHIIAGDYAYIRRFAPDNLRGKTVITNALSAGDVQNLKERGVESLITITPPFSDERPFVDTNVIEAILVSFIDRPLAEITEDDYLNLVARGELEPRVTVLNKPRDVTRFAFVIHPLSVDNIFNHPQLKYLRFLPKRLIEGVVANTRPLYLSRITGVRSQATGQEVEGFLISLGATPRELMRRKPGFTYRRLIVASRMAQQLGAQIMGLGAFTKVVGDAGMTVAYKSDIAITSGNSLTVVATLEAAKQAVIKMGSADLTKGRAVVIGATGSIGAVCSRLIAQAIGDVVLVAPRPEKLIPLKRTIEAETPGARVVIATDASPHLPGADLVVTTTTAIGQKVIDVLKLKPGCVVCDVARPPDVKEADAKLRPDVLVIESGEVL
;
A
#
# COMPACT_ATOMS: atom_id res chain seq x y z
N PRO A 1 -42.10 -22.39 3.02
CA PRO A 1 -40.69 -22.32 3.49
C PRO A 1 -39.68 -22.19 2.35
N TYR A 2 -39.82 -23.02 1.31
CA TYR A 2 -38.94 -23.02 0.13
C TYR A 2 -38.86 -21.65 -0.58
N GLY A 3 -40.00 -20.99 -0.83
CA GLY A 3 -40.02 -19.64 -1.45
C GLY A 3 -39.38 -18.49 -0.65
N LYS A 4 -39.03 -18.72 0.64
CA LYS A 4 -38.24 -17.77 1.44
C LYS A 4 -36.72 -18.03 1.35
N LEU A 5 -36.33 -19.24 0.94
CA LEU A 5 -34.95 -19.73 0.84
C LEU A 5 -34.47 -19.89 -0.60
N CYS A 6 -35.40 -19.95 -1.55
CA CYS A 6 -35.14 -20.09 -2.97
C CYS A 6 -36.14 -19.17 -3.70
N PRO A 7 -35.67 -18.17 -4.48
CA PRO A 7 -36.54 -17.21 -5.15
C PRO A 7 -37.18 -17.87 -6.38
N VAL A 8 -38.05 -18.86 -6.14
CA VAL A 8 -38.78 -19.55 -7.20
C VAL A 8 -40.05 -18.75 -7.49
N GLY A 9 -40.17 -18.25 -8.71
CA GLY A 9 -41.35 -17.48 -9.16
C GLY A 9 -41.43 -16.04 -8.65
N LEU A 10 -40.38 -15.50 -8.04
CA LEU A 10 -40.27 -14.06 -7.84
C LEU A 10 -39.97 -13.41 -9.19
N GLU A 11 -40.73 -12.36 -9.55
CA GLU A 11 -40.54 -11.58 -10.78
C GLU A 11 -39.04 -11.40 -11.05
N GLN A 12 -38.54 -12.09 -12.09
CA GLN A 12 -37.10 -12.16 -12.42
C GLN A 12 -36.50 -10.78 -12.78
N ASP A 13 -37.34 -9.76 -12.79
CA ASP A 13 -37.05 -8.37 -13.14
C ASP A 13 -36.88 -7.44 -11.93
N LEU A 14 -37.22 -7.87 -10.70
CA LEU A 14 -37.04 -7.05 -9.50
C LEU A 14 -35.59 -7.03 -9.02
N ARG A 15 -34.82 -6.05 -9.51
CA ARG A 15 -33.48 -5.72 -8.99
C ARG A 15 -33.56 -5.02 -7.65
N THR A 16 -32.97 -5.62 -6.61
CA THR A 16 -32.91 -5.04 -5.26
C THR A 16 -31.52 -5.22 -4.68
N PRO A 17 -30.52 -4.40 -5.07
CA PRO A 17 -29.16 -4.56 -4.59
C PRO A 17 -29.07 -4.61 -3.06
N ARG A 18 -28.42 -5.63 -2.51
CA ARG A 18 -28.23 -5.82 -1.06
C ARG A 18 -26.82 -6.29 -0.78
N GLY A 19 -26.23 -5.83 0.31
CA GLY A 19 -24.87 -6.23 0.69
C GLY A 19 -23.79 -5.76 -0.29
N VAL A 20 -24.02 -4.64 -1.00
CA VAL A 20 -23.12 -4.09 -2.04
C VAL A 20 -21.65 -4.03 -1.58
N ARG A 21 -21.41 -3.64 -0.32
CA ARG A 21 -20.06 -3.62 0.28
C ARG A 21 -19.31 -4.96 0.14
N TYR A 22 -20.01 -6.09 0.27
CA TYR A 22 -19.40 -7.41 0.15
C TYR A 22 -19.07 -7.75 -1.29
N PHE A 23 -19.97 -7.41 -2.23
CA PHE A 23 -19.69 -7.53 -3.66
C PHE A 23 -18.50 -6.69 -4.07
N ASP A 24 -18.41 -5.43 -3.61
CA ASP A 24 -17.30 -4.52 -3.93
C ASP A 24 -15.95 -5.06 -3.44
N GLN A 25 -15.91 -5.68 -2.26
CA GLN A 25 -14.72 -6.28 -1.66
C GLN A 25 -14.31 -7.61 -2.33
N ALA A 26 -15.26 -8.33 -2.92
CA ALA A 26 -15.02 -9.64 -3.51
C ALA A 26 -14.42 -9.55 -4.92
N HIS A 27 -13.38 -10.34 -5.16
CA HIS A 27 -12.85 -10.62 -6.50
C HIS A 27 -13.59 -11.78 -7.18
N ILE A 28 -14.02 -12.78 -6.39
CA ILE A 28 -14.77 -13.94 -6.84
C ILE A 28 -16.15 -13.92 -6.19
N ILE A 29 -17.20 -14.02 -7.00
CA ILE A 29 -18.58 -14.19 -6.55
C ILE A 29 -19.00 -15.61 -6.90
N ALA A 30 -19.27 -16.44 -5.88
CA ALA A 30 -19.73 -17.80 -6.07
C ALA A 30 -21.16 -17.96 -5.52
N GLY A 31 -22.08 -18.50 -6.32
CA GLY A 31 -23.43 -18.77 -5.88
C GLY A 31 -24.44 -18.91 -7.02
N ASP A 32 -25.71 -19.08 -6.64
CA ASP A 32 -26.82 -19.19 -7.58
C ASP A 32 -27.05 -17.87 -8.34
N TYR A 33 -27.23 -17.96 -9.65
CA TYR A 33 -27.33 -16.78 -10.51
C TYR A 33 -28.56 -15.92 -10.20
N ALA A 34 -29.69 -16.50 -9.80
CA ALA A 34 -30.89 -15.71 -9.47
C ALA A 34 -30.61 -14.75 -8.30
N TYR A 35 -29.82 -15.20 -7.32
CA TYR A 35 -29.36 -14.35 -6.22
C TYR A 35 -28.38 -13.27 -6.69
N ILE A 36 -27.41 -13.63 -7.54
CA ILE A 36 -26.44 -12.68 -8.09
C ILE A 36 -27.15 -11.62 -8.93
N ARG A 37 -28.06 -12.01 -9.82
CA ARG A 37 -28.87 -11.12 -10.66
C ARG A 37 -29.67 -10.13 -9.82
N ARG A 38 -30.28 -10.60 -8.73
CA ARG A 38 -31.15 -9.77 -7.86
C ARG A 38 -30.40 -8.83 -6.93
N PHE A 39 -29.35 -9.31 -6.27
CA PHE A 39 -28.71 -8.61 -5.14
C PHE A 39 -27.37 -7.95 -5.48
N ALA A 40 -26.68 -8.40 -6.53
CA ALA A 40 -25.39 -7.82 -6.87
C ALA A 40 -25.57 -6.41 -7.51
N PRO A 41 -24.63 -5.48 -7.28
CA PRO A 41 -24.68 -4.14 -7.86
C PRO A 41 -24.48 -4.17 -9.37
N ASP A 42 -24.92 -3.14 -10.09
CA ASP A 42 -24.83 -3.08 -11.56
C ASP A 42 -23.39 -3.19 -12.06
N ASN A 43 -22.44 -2.61 -11.33
CA ASN A 43 -21.04 -2.69 -11.67
C ASN A 43 -20.38 -3.93 -11.06
N LEU A 44 -20.11 -4.93 -11.88
CA LEU A 44 -19.35 -6.14 -11.55
C LEU A 44 -17.99 -6.18 -12.25
N ARG A 45 -17.45 -5.00 -12.62
CA ARG A 45 -16.18 -4.90 -13.35
C ARG A 45 -15.03 -5.62 -12.65
N GLY A 46 -14.32 -6.45 -13.42
CA GLY A 46 -13.11 -7.15 -12.97
C GLY A 46 -13.37 -8.28 -11.98
N LYS A 47 -14.63 -8.74 -11.85
CA LYS A 47 -14.99 -9.86 -10.97
C LYS A 47 -15.04 -11.16 -11.76
N THR A 48 -14.70 -12.25 -11.09
CA THR A 48 -14.97 -13.61 -11.55
C THR A 48 -16.27 -14.09 -10.94
N VAL A 49 -17.18 -14.61 -11.75
CA VAL A 49 -18.44 -15.19 -11.28
C VAL A 49 -18.40 -16.70 -11.46
N ILE A 50 -18.64 -17.43 -10.39
CA ILE A 50 -18.81 -18.89 -10.37
C ILE A 50 -20.28 -19.18 -10.09
N THR A 51 -20.98 -19.78 -11.04
CA THR A 51 -22.44 -19.92 -10.91
C THR A 51 -22.98 -21.16 -11.62
N ASN A 52 -24.27 -21.41 -11.42
CA ASN A 52 -25.03 -22.50 -12.02
C ASN A 52 -25.53 -22.12 -13.43
N ALA A 53 -26.62 -22.74 -13.88
CA ALA A 53 -27.11 -22.59 -15.23
C ALA A 53 -27.46 -21.14 -15.58
N LEU A 54 -27.02 -20.70 -16.76
CA LEU A 54 -27.28 -19.38 -17.31
C LEU A 54 -27.97 -19.49 -18.67
N SER A 55 -28.92 -18.61 -18.94
CA SER A 55 -29.37 -18.36 -20.32
C SER A 55 -28.36 -17.51 -21.08
N ALA A 56 -28.46 -17.46 -22.42
CA ALA A 56 -27.64 -16.57 -23.23
C ALA A 56 -27.81 -15.08 -22.83
N GLY A 57 -29.04 -14.68 -22.45
CA GLY A 57 -29.32 -13.32 -21.96
C GLY A 57 -28.64 -13.03 -20.61
N ASP A 58 -28.50 -14.03 -19.75
CA ASP A 58 -27.82 -13.88 -18.46
C ASP A 58 -26.31 -13.71 -18.62
N VAL A 59 -25.71 -14.46 -19.55
CA VAL A 59 -24.30 -14.30 -19.95
C VAL A 59 -24.06 -12.88 -20.48
N GLN A 60 -24.94 -12.40 -21.36
CA GLN A 60 -24.86 -11.05 -21.89
C GLN A 60 -25.02 -9.99 -20.80
N ASN A 61 -25.95 -10.20 -19.84
CA ASN A 61 -26.10 -9.32 -18.68
C ASN A 61 -24.83 -9.23 -17.83
N LEU A 62 -24.18 -10.37 -17.55
CA LEU A 62 -22.91 -10.39 -16.81
C LEU A 62 -21.79 -9.67 -17.59
N LYS A 63 -21.75 -9.86 -18.91
CA LYS A 63 -20.78 -9.19 -19.79
C LYS A 63 -20.97 -7.67 -19.76
N GLU A 64 -22.20 -7.18 -19.89
CA GLU A 64 -22.53 -5.73 -19.83
C GLU A 64 -22.23 -5.11 -18.47
N ARG A 65 -22.40 -5.88 -17.40
CA ARG A 65 -22.04 -5.48 -16.03
C ARG A 65 -20.53 -5.50 -15.78
N GLY A 66 -19.73 -5.96 -16.76
CA GLY A 66 -18.28 -5.91 -16.74
C GLY A 66 -17.59 -7.11 -16.08
N VAL A 67 -18.29 -8.21 -15.85
CA VAL A 67 -17.69 -9.45 -15.32
C VAL A 67 -16.55 -9.89 -16.23
N GLU A 68 -15.41 -10.20 -15.65
CA GLU A 68 -14.21 -10.56 -16.40
C GLU A 68 -14.27 -12.01 -16.86
N SER A 69 -14.43 -12.91 -15.89
CA SER A 69 -14.47 -14.36 -16.12
C SER A 69 -15.75 -14.95 -15.54
N LEU A 70 -16.36 -15.85 -16.29
CA LEU A 70 -17.49 -16.66 -15.89
C LEU A 70 -17.06 -18.12 -15.83
N ILE A 71 -17.30 -18.76 -14.69
CA ILE A 71 -17.07 -20.18 -14.48
C ILE A 71 -18.42 -20.83 -14.21
N THR A 72 -18.83 -21.77 -15.06
CA THR A 72 -20.04 -22.56 -14.84
C THR A 72 -19.68 -23.90 -14.24
N ILE A 73 -20.42 -24.32 -13.22
CA ILE A 73 -20.22 -25.62 -12.56
C ILE A 73 -20.63 -26.81 -13.43
N THR A 74 -21.38 -26.57 -14.51
CA THR A 74 -21.81 -27.57 -15.48
C THR A 74 -21.29 -27.20 -16.89
N PRO A 75 -20.97 -28.20 -17.73
CA PRO A 75 -20.50 -27.97 -19.08
C PRO A 75 -21.64 -27.46 -19.97
N PRO A 76 -21.29 -26.80 -21.09
CA PRO A 76 -22.28 -26.33 -22.02
C PRO A 76 -22.96 -27.50 -22.77
N PHE A 77 -24.28 -27.52 -22.87
CA PHE A 77 -25.01 -28.59 -23.56
C PHE A 77 -25.32 -28.27 -25.03
N SER A 78 -25.62 -27.01 -25.36
CA SER A 78 -25.92 -26.55 -26.73
C SER A 78 -25.66 -25.06 -26.90
N ASP A 79 -25.52 -24.56 -28.13
CA ASP A 79 -25.31 -23.13 -28.36
C ASP A 79 -26.54 -22.26 -27.98
N GLU A 80 -27.75 -22.80 -28.12
CA GLU A 80 -29.01 -22.09 -27.81
C GLU A 80 -29.40 -22.14 -26.33
N ARG A 81 -29.07 -23.25 -25.65
CA ARG A 81 -29.20 -23.42 -24.20
C ARG A 81 -27.86 -23.91 -23.66
N PRO A 82 -26.93 -22.98 -23.40
CA PRO A 82 -25.60 -23.36 -23.00
C PRO A 82 -25.64 -24.12 -21.69
N PHE A 83 -26.45 -23.79 -20.69
CA PHE A 83 -26.34 -24.48 -19.40
C PHE A 83 -27.66 -25.06 -18.92
N VAL A 84 -27.61 -26.31 -18.44
CA VAL A 84 -28.68 -27.01 -17.71
C VAL A 84 -28.33 -27.07 -16.23
N ASP A 85 -29.37 -27.03 -15.39
CA ASP A 85 -29.22 -27.11 -13.95
C ASP A 85 -28.65 -28.48 -13.52
N THR A 86 -27.96 -28.50 -12.39
CA THR A 86 -27.28 -29.70 -11.88
C THR A 86 -28.24 -30.85 -11.65
N ASN A 87 -29.48 -30.59 -11.24
CA ASN A 87 -30.53 -31.61 -11.08
C ASN A 87 -30.92 -32.29 -12.41
N VAL A 88 -30.86 -31.57 -13.53
CA VAL A 88 -31.11 -32.14 -14.87
C VAL A 88 -29.95 -33.03 -15.27
N ILE A 89 -28.71 -32.58 -15.04
CA ILE A 89 -27.52 -33.41 -15.29
C ILE A 89 -27.54 -34.65 -14.41
N GLU A 90 -27.87 -34.52 -13.13
CA GLU A 90 -28.03 -35.64 -12.22
C GLU A 90 -29.09 -36.62 -12.73
N ALA A 91 -30.27 -36.14 -13.16
CA ALA A 91 -31.30 -36.99 -13.74
C ALA A 91 -30.83 -37.72 -15.01
N ILE A 92 -30.06 -37.04 -15.87
CA ILE A 92 -29.43 -37.65 -17.06
C ILE A 92 -28.45 -38.74 -16.62
N LEU A 93 -27.55 -38.45 -15.69
CA LEU A 93 -26.58 -39.43 -15.17
C LEU A 93 -27.28 -40.65 -14.58
N VAL A 94 -28.29 -40.44 -13.72
CA VAL A 94 -29.11 -41.51 -13.15
C VAL A 94 -29.77 -42.36 -14.23
N SER A 95 -30.23 -41.77 -15.34
CA SER A 95 -30.81 -42.53 -16.45
C SER A 95 -29.82 -43.44 -17.18
N PHE A 96 -28.52 -43.15 -17.09
CA PHE A 96 -27.44 -43.98 -17.63
C PHE A 96 -26.89 -44.99 -16.61
N ILE A 97 -27.22 -44.84 -15.32
CA ILE A 97 -26.84 -45.79 -14.28
C ILE A 97 -27.88 -46.91 -14.28
N ASP A 98 -27.54 -48.04 -14.88
CA ASP A 98 -28.41 -49.23 -14.99
C ASP A 98 -28.51 -49.99 -13.65
N ARG A 99 -28.95 -49.30 -12.59
CA ARG A 99 -29.10 -49.81 -11.23
C ARG A 99 -30.33 -49.20 -10.54
N PRO A 100 -30.93 -49.89 -9.55
CA PRO A 100 -31.98 -49.29 -8.74
C PRO A 100 -31.49 -48.02 -8.03
N LEU A 101 -32.31 -46.96 -8.01
CA LEU A 101 -32.01 -45.67 -7.36
C LEU A 101 -31.47 -45.80 -5.93
N ALA A 102 -31.98 -46.78 -5.16
CA ALA A 102 -31.56 -47.02 -3.77
C ALA A 102 -30.13 -47.60 -3.65
N GLU A 103 -29.56 -48.09 -4.74
CA GLU A 103 -28.24 -48.73 -4.79
C GLU A 103 -27.17 -47.88 -5.49
N ILE A 104 -27.56 -46.73 -6.06
CA ILE A 104 -26.65 -45.79 -6.71
C ILE A 104 -25.73 -45.17 -5.66
N THR A 105 -24.42 -45.20 -5.91
CA THR A 105 -23.40 -44.63 -5.01
C THR A 105 -22.76 -43.36 -5.60
N GLU A 106 -22.03 -42.61 -4.79
CA GLU A 106 -21.24 -41.45 -5.24
C GLU A 106 -20.22 -41.84 -6.32
N ASP A 107 -19.63 -43.04 -6.22
CA ASP A 107 -18.67 -43.56 -7.21
C ASP A 107 -19.31 -43.75 -8.59
N ASP A 108 -20.60 -44.13 -8.65
CA ASP A 108 -21.32 -44.27 -9.93
C ASP A 108 -21.39 -42.90 -10.66
N TYR A 109 -21.66 -41.82 -9.91
CA TYR A 109 -21.65 -40.46 -10.45
C TYR A 109 -20.24 -40.02 -10.87
N LEU A 110 -19.24 -40.19 -10.02
CA LEU A 110 -17.86 -39.77 -10.29
C LEU A 110 -17.29 -40.48 -11.52
N ASN A 111 -17.59 -41.77 -11.70
CA ASN A 111 -17.18 -42.54 -12.86
C ASN A 111 -17.82 -42.02 -14.16
N LEU A 112 -19.11 -41.67 -14.13
CA LEU A 112 -19.78 -41.10 -15.31
C LEU A 112 -19.32 -39.67 -15.62
N VAL A 113 -19.09 -38.85 -14.60
CA VAL A 113 -18.51 -37.50 -14.75
C VAL A 113 -17.13 -37.58 -15.41
N ALA A 114 -16.28 -38.49 -14.95
CA ALA A 114 -14.95 -38.71 -15.51
C ALA A 114 -15.00 -39.27 -16.95
N ARG A 115 -15.88 -40.24 -17.22
CA ARG A 115 -16.06 -40.82 -18.57
C ARG A 115 -16.68 -39.84 -19.57
N GLY A 116 -17.59 -38.99 -19.10
CA GLY A 116 -18.26 -37.98 -19.91
C GLY A 116 -17.47 -36.69 -20.07
N GLU A 117 -16.25 -36.61 -19.51
CA GLU A 117 -15.39 -35.41 -19.51
C GLU A 117 -16.18 -34.15 -19.09
N LEU A 118 -17.04 -34.29 -18.08
CA LEU A 118 -17.90 -33.21 -17.62
C LEU A 118 -17.08 -32.21 -16.81
N GLU A 119 -16.45 -31.26 -17.49
CA GLU A 119 -15.62 -30.23 -16.89
C GLU A 119 -16.34 -28.88 -16.75
N PRO A 120 -16.02 -28.09 -15.70
CA PRO A 120 -16.44 -26.70 -15.60
C PRO A 120 -15.96 -25.88 -16.80
N ARG A 121 -16.82 -25.00 -17.33
CA ARG A 121 -16.43 -24.10 -18.41
C ARG A 121 -15.95 -22.76 -17.87
N VAL A 122 -14.71 -22.39 -18.18
CA VAL A 122 -14.16 -21.05 -17.94
C VAL A 122 -14.29 -20.22 -19.20
N THR A 123 -15.07 -19.15 -19.14
CA THR A 123 -15.31 -18.22 -20.25
C THR A 123 -14.87 -16.82 -19.86
N VAL A 124 -13.95 -16.24 -20.63
CA VAL A 124 -13.57 -14.82 -20.49
C VAL A 124 -14.63 -13.97 -21.18
N LEU A 125 -15.43 -13.23 -20.41
CA LEU A 125 -16.49 -12.37 -20.92
C LEU A 125 -15.96 -10.99 -21.31
N ASN A 126 -15.02 -10.45 -20.53
CA ASN A 126 -14.34 -9.18 -20.77
C ASN A 126 -12.84 -9.34 -20.57
N LYS A 127 -12.03 -8.54 -21.28
CA LYS A 127 -10.57 -8.60 -21.16
C LYS A 127 -10.13 -8.35 -19.70
N PRO A 128 -9.24 -9.18 -19.14
CA PRO A 128 -8.65 -8.96 -17.84
C PRO A 128 -8.02 -7.57 -17.74
N ARG A 129 -8.27 -6.89 -16.61
CA ARG A 129 -7.56 -5.64 -16.32
C ARG A 129 -6.17 -5.99 -15.78
N ASP A 130 -5.15 -5.78 -16.60
CA ASP A 130 -3.75 -5.83 -16.17
C ASP A 130 -3.43 -4.60 -15.30
N VAL A 131 -3.87 -4.66 -14.04
CA VAL A 131 -3.73 -3.58 -13.07
C VAL A 131 -2.90 -4.08 -11.90
N THR A 132 -1.72 -3.50 -11.75
CA THR A 132 -0.87 -3.77 -10.59
C THR A 132 -1.46 -3.11 -9.36
N ARG A 133 -1.54 -3.86 -8.26
CA ARG A 133 -2.15 -3.40 -7.01
C ARG A 133 -1.10 -3.26 -5.93
N PHE A 134 -1.17 -2.16 -5.18
CA PHE A 134 -0.33 -1.91 -4.01
C PHE A 134 -1.18 -1.53 -2.79
N ALA A 135 -0.60 -1.64 -1.61
CA ALA A 135 -1.17 -1.12 -0.38
C ALA A 135 -0.23 -0.12 0.26
N PHE A 136 -0.79 0.83 0.99
CA PHE A 136 -0.01 1.80 1.75
C PHE A 136 -0.58 1.95 3.15
N VAL A 137 0.27 1.71 4.14
CA VAL A 137 -0.10 1.77 5.54
C VAL A 137 0.17 3.17 6.07
N ILE A 138 -0.88 3.77 6.64
CA ILE A 138 -0.82 5.08 7.28
C ILE A 138 -1.23 4.99 8.75
N HIS A 139 -1.04 6.09 9.47
CA HIS A 139 -1.51 6.25 10.83
C HIS A 139 -1.91 7.71 11.06
N PRO A 140 -2.85 8.00 11.99
CA PRO A 140 -3.17 9.37 12.34
C PRO A 140 -1.93 10.04 12.95
N LEU A 141 -1.55 11.23 12.47
CA LEU A 141 -0.39 11.99 13.00
C LEU A 141 -0.72 12.63 14.36
N SER A 142 -1.99 12.92 14.60
CA SER A 142 -2.52 13.46 15.85
C SER A 142 -3.83 12.76 16.23
N VAL A 143 -4.26 12.90 17.49
CA VAL A 143 -5.58 12.43 17.92
C VAL A 143 -6.69 13.12 17.12
N ASP A 144 -6.49 14.37 16.71
CA ASP A 144 -7.50 15.11 15.95
C ASP A 144 -7.75 14.50 14.57
N ASN A 145 -6.73 13.87 13.95
CA ASN A 145 -6.92 13.16 12.69
C ASN A 145 -7.77 11.89 12.81
N ILE A 146 -7.93 11.33 14.02
CA ILE A 146 -8.83 10.19 14.24
C ILE A 146 -10.28 10.60 13.98
N PHE A 147 -10.64 11.84 14.31
CA PHE A 147 -12.00 12.37 14.14
C PHE A 147 -12.37 12.69 12.69
N ASN A 148 -11.40 12.70 11.77
CA ASN A 148 -11.67 12.83 10.34
C ASN A 148 -12.44 11.61 9.79
N HIS A 149 -12.38 10.47 10.49
CA HIS A 149 -13.15 9.30 10.10
C HIS A 149 -14.66 9.53 10.35
N PRO A 150 -15.55 9.31 9.36
CA PRO A 150 -16.98 9.64 9.49
C PRO A 150 -17.69 9.00 10.69
N GLN A 151 -17.25 7.80 11.10
CA GLN A 151 -17.81 7.07 12.24
C GLN A 151 -17.26 7.56 13.60
N LEU A 152 -16.09 8.19 13.63
CA LEU A 152 -15.41 8.61 14.87
C LEU A 152 -15.55 10.11 15.14
N LYS A 153 -16.03 10.90 14.17
CA LYS A 153 -16.20 12.37 14.28
C LYS A 153 -17.02 12.84 15.49
N TYR A 154 -17.94 12.00 15.96
CA TYR A 154 -18.79 12.31 17.10
C TYR A 154 -18.04 12.14 18.43
N LEU A 155 -17.01 11.29 18.50
CA LEU A 155 -16.27 11.04 19.73
C LEU A 155 -15.36 12.20 20.18
N ARG A 156 -15.36 13.33 19.44
CA ARG A 156 -14.52 14.51 19.71
C ARG A 156 -14.72 15.11 21.10
N PHE A 157 -15.87 14.89 21.72
CA PHE A 157 -16.21 15.42 23.06
C PHE A 157 -15.66 14.56 24.20
N LEU A 158 -15.17 13.35 23.92
CA LEU A 158 -14.57 12.48 24.92
C LEU A 158 -13.10 12.85 25.18
N PRO A 159 -12.52 12.43 26.32
CA PRO A 159 -11.11 12.69 26.61
C PRO A 159 -10.18 12.10 25.54
N LYS A 160 -9.36 12.95 24.90
CA LYS A 160 -8.45 12.57 23.79
C LYS A 160 -7.58 11.34 24.13
N ARG A 161 -7.05 11.26 25.35
CA ARG A 161 -6.19 10.14 25.80
C ARG A 161 -6.93 8.81 25.86
N LEU A 162 -8.21 8.83 26.24
CA LEU A 162 -9.04 7.63 26.31
C LEU A 162 -9.30 7.10 24.90
N ILE A 163 -9.69 7.99 23.98
CA ILE A 163 -9.96 7.65 22.58
C ILE A 163 -8.71 7.10 21.92
N GLU A 164 -7.57 7.77 22.10
CA GLU A 164 -6.27 7.35 21.58
C GLU A 164 -5.93 5.91 22.02
N GLY A 165 -6.14 5.58 23.30
CA GLY A 165 -5.93 4.22 23.82
C GLY A 165 -6.92 3.19 23.27
N VAL A 166 -8.20 3.54 23.12
CA VAL A 166 -9.24 2.65 22.58
C VAL A 166 -8.99 2.35 21.11
N VAL A 167 -8.79 3.38 20.28
CA VAL A 167 -8.57 3.24 18.83
C VAL A 167 -7.24 2.51 18.55
N ALA A 168 -6.20 2.73 19.36
CA ALA A 168 -4.97 1.96 19.24
C ALA A 168 -5.19 0.44 19.42
N ASN A 169 -6.23 0.01 20.13
CA ASN A 169 -6.53 -1.42 20.33
C ASN A 169 -7.46 -2.02 19.26
N THR A 170 -8.02 -1.24 18.33
CA THR A 170 -8.86 -1.79 17.24
C THR A 170 -8.01 -2.54 16.22
N ARG A 171 -8.59 -3.27 15.26
CA ARG A 171 -7.80 -3.81 14.14
C ARG A 171 -7.41 -2.70 13.14
N PRO A 172 -6.41 -2.92 12.26
CA PRO A 172 -6.19 -2.04 11.11
C PRO A 172 -7.48 -1.84 10.32
N LEU A 173 -7.67 -0.64 9.80
CA LEU A 173 -8.89 -0.22 9.10
C LEU A 173 -8.57 0.06 7.64
N TYR A 174 -9.30 -0.59 6.74
CA TYR A 174 -9.34 -0.17 5.34
C TYR A 174 -10.03 1.19 5.25
N LEU A 175 -9.37 2.17 4.62
CA LEU A 175 -9.88 3.53 4.49
C LEU A 175 -10.49 3.77 3.11
N SER A 176 -9.69 3.54 2.07
CA SER A 176 -10.09 3.87 0.70
C SER A 176 -9.25 3.13 -0.34
N ARG A 177 -9.78 3.14 -1.56
CA ARG A 177 -9.09 2.69 -2.77
C ARG A 177 -8.60 3.91 -3.54
N ILE A 178 -7.38 3.85 -4.02
CA ILE A 178 -6.77 4.80 -4.95
C ILE A 178 -6.95 4.22 -6.35
N THR A 179 -7.59 4.97 -7.24
CA THR A 179 -7.83 4.59 -8.64
C THR A 179 -7.41 5.72 -9.58
N GLY A 180 -7.30 5.42 -10.87
CA GLY A 180 -6.96 6.42 -11.90
C GLY A 180 -5.47 6.79 -11.97
N VAL A 181 -4.61 6.06 -11.25
CA VAL A 181 -3.16 6.26 -11.35
C VAL A 181 -2.65 5.51 -12.59
N ARG A 182 -2.02 6.24 -13.51
CA ARG A 182 -1.50 5.69 -14.75
C ARG A 182 -0.09 6.22 -15.01
N SER A 183 0.82 5.32 -15.36
CA SER A 183 2.16 5.70 -15.82
C SER A 183 2.05 6.46 -17.14
N GLN A 184 2.59 7.68 -17.20
CA GLN A 184 2.66 8.45 -18.45
C GLN A 184 3.58 7.78 -19.48
N ALA A 185 4.64 7.10 -19.02
CA ALA A 185 5.63 6.49 -19.89
C ALA A 185 5.16 5.15 -20.50
N THR A 186 4.43 4.32 -19.72
CA THR A 186 4.04 2.97 -20.15
C THR A 186 2.54 2.79 -20.36
N GLY A 187 1.72 3.75 -19.91
CA GLY A 187 0.26 3.63 -19.93
C GLY A 187 -0.31 2.61 -18.94
N GLN A 188 0.55 1.91 -18.18
CA GLN A 188 0.14 0.91 -17.19
C GLN A 188 -0.65 1.58 -16.06
N GLU A 189 -1.79 0.99 -15.73
CA GLU A 189 -2.65 1.46 -14.64
C GLU A 189 -2.30 0.73 -13.34
N VAL A 190 -2.34 1.47 -12.23
CA VAL A 190 -2.14 0.92 -10.89
C VAL A 190 -3.27 1.33 -9.97
N GLU A 191 -3.59 0.45 -9.03
CA GLU A 191 -4.58 0.71 -7.99
C GLU A 191 -3.94 0.55 -6.61
N GLY A 192 -4.31 1.42 -5.68
CA GLY A 192 -3.77 1.45 -4.33
C GLY A 192 -4.84 1.20 -3.27
N PHE A 193 -4.45 0.68 -2.12
CA PHE A 193 -5.32 0.57 -0.96
C PHE A 193 -4.71 1.28 0.26
N LEU A 194 -5.46 2.19 0.87
CA LEU A 194 -5.04 2.87 2.10
C LEU A 194 -5.53 2.11 3.33
N ILE A 195 -4.58 1.75 4.20
CA ILE A 195 -4.83 1.00 5.43
C ILE A 195 -4.33 1.80 6.62
N SER A 196 -5.20 2.11 7.58
CA SER A 196 -4.83 2.78 8.81
C SER A 196 -4.50 1.81 9.93
N LEU A 197 -3.39 2.01 10.62
CA LEU A 197 -3.10 1.30 11.87
C LEU A 197 -3.89 1.80 13.07
N GLY A 198 -4.66 2.89 12.98
CA GLY A 198 -5.48 3.39 14.10
C GLY A 198 -4.71 3.76 15.38
N ALA A 199 -3.38 3.87 15.33
CA ALA A 199 -2.55 4.23 16.49
C ALA A 199 -1.76 5.49 16.16
N THR A 200 -1.74 6.45 17.09
CA THR A 200 -0.97 7.70 16.95
C THR A 200 0.54 7.44 17.16
N PRO A 201 1.43 8.37 16.78
CA PRO A 201 2.86 8.28 17.10
C PRO A 201 3.11 8.00 18.58
N ARG A 202 2.33 8.64 19.47
CA ARG A 202 2.46 8.48 20.91
C ARG A 202 2.19 7.04 21.36
N GLU A 203 1.12 6.42 20.88
CA GLU A 203 0.79 5.03 21.24
C GLU A 203 1.76 4.04 20.60
N LEU A 204 2.22 4.30 19.38
CA LEU A 204 3.22 3.48 18.70
C LEU A 204 4.57 3.51 19.42
N MET A 205 4.99 4.66 19.96
CA MET A 205 6.26 4.82 20.67
C MET A 205 6.20 4.36 22.13
N ARG A 206 5.06 4.52 22.82
CA ARG A 206 4.92 4.11 24.24
C ARG A 206 4.89 2.59 24.40
N ARG A 207 4.46 1.85 23.38
CA ARG A 207 4.29 0.39 23.42
C ARG A 207 5.53 -0.32 22.89
N LYS A 208 5.68 -1.60 23.26
CA LYS A 208 6.77 -2.45 22.74
C LYS A 208 6.63 -2.61 21.21
N PRO A 209 7.73 -2.69 20.43
CA PRO A 209 7.68 -2.82 18.96
C PRO A 209 6.79 -3.96 18.44
N GLY A 210 6.69 -5.06 19.20
CA GLY A 210 5.81 -6.19 18.87
C GLY A 210 4.33 -5.84 18.74
N PHE A 211 3.87 -4.76 19.41
CA PHE A 211 2.53 -4.23 19.21
C PHE A 211 2.33 -3.75 17.76
N THR A 212 3.25 -2.95 17.25
CA THR A 212 3.20 -2.44 15.88
C THR A 212 3.35 -3.56 14.85
N TYR A 213 4.28 -4.49 15.08
CA TYR A 213 4.49 -5.64 14.17
C TYR A 213 3.23 -6.48 13.98
N ARG A 214 2.51 -6.81 15.07
CA ARG A 214 1.26 -7.59 14.97
C ARG A 214 0.23 -6.88 14.10
N ARG A 215 0.12 -5.56 14.21
CA ARG A 215 -0.83 -4.76 13.41
C ARG A 215 -0.41 -4.68 11.95
N LEU A 216 0.88 -4.49 11.68
CA LEU A 216 1.43 -4.48 10.32
C LEU A 216 1.24 -5.83 9.62
N ILE A 217 1.36 -6.95 10.33
CA ILE A 217 1.08 -8.29 9.78
C ILE A 217 -0.41 -8.48 9.47
N VAL A 218 -1.31 -7.95 10.31
CA VAL A 218 -2.75 -7.98 9.99
C VAL A 218 -3.06 -7.08 8.77
N ALA A 219 -2.40 -5.92 8.67
CA ALA A 219 -2.54 -5.03 7.53
C ALA A 219 -2.00 -5.68 6.23
N SER A 220 -0.88 -6.42 6.28
CA SER A 220 -0.33 -7.11 5.11
C SER A 220 -1.24 -8.23 4.61
N ARG A 221 -1.83 -9.02 5.52
CA ARG A 221 -2.85 -10.02 5.15
C ARG A 221 -4.08 -9.39 4.54
N MET A 222 -4.53 -8.24 5.06
CA MET A 222 -5.65 -7.50 4.48
C MET A 222 -5.30 -6.96 3.08
N ALA A 223 -4.09 -6.42 2.90
CA ALA A 223 -3.59 -5.98 1.60
C ALA A 223 -3.52 -7.14 0.58
N GLN A 224 -3.03 -8.30 1.00
CA GLN A 224 -2.99 -9.52 0.18
C GLN A 224 -4.40 -9.97 -0.24
N GLN A 225 -5.38 -9.95 0.67
CA GLN A 225 -6.78 -10.25 0.35
C GLN A 225 -7.41 -9.26 -0.64
N LEU A 226 -6.94 -8.01 -0.63
CA LEU A 226 -7.30 -6.99 -1.61
C LEU A 226 -6.52 -7.13 -2.93
N GLY A 227 -5.66 -8.15 -3.06
CA GLY A 227 -4.88 -8.44 -4.26
C GLY A 227 -3.64 -7.58 -4.45
N ALA A 228 -3.21 -6.84 -3.41
CA ALA A 228 -1.97 -6.07 -3.46
C ALA A 228 -0.74 -6.98 -3.47
N GLN A 229 0.26 -6.64 -4.29
CA GLN A 229 1.52 -7.38 -4.41
C GLN A 229 2.64 -6.78 -3.53
N ILE A 230 2.52 -5.50 -3.19
CA ILE A 230 3.46 -4.77 -2.36
C ILE A 230 2.73 -3.87 -1.36
N MET A 231 3.28 -3.73 -0.15
CA MET A 231 2.79 -2.83 0.88
C MET A 231 3.89 -1.85 1.34
N GLY A 232 3.62 -0.55 1.20
CA GLY A 232 4.47 0.51 1.70
C GLY A 232 4.18 0.87 3.16
N LEU A 233 5.24 1.12 3.93
CA LEU A 233 5.17 1.54 5.33
C LEU A 233 5.33 3.06 5.45
N GLY A 234 4.25 3.76 5.77
CA GLY A 234 4.23 5.22 5.91
C GLY A 234 4.68 5.73 7.28
N ALA A 235 5.34 6.90 7.29
CA ALA A 235 5.63 7.70 8.48
C ALA A 235 6.19 6.88 9.65
N PHE A 236 5.60 6.94 10.86
CA PHE A 236 6.16 6.29 12.05
C PHE A 236 6.14 4.75 11.97
N THR A 237 5.37 4.16 11.05
CA THR A 237 5.32 2.70 10.91
C THR A 237 6.64 2.11 10.39
N LYS A 238 7.46 2.91 9.68
CA LYS A 238 8.81 2.51 9.26
C LYS A 238 9.89 2.83 10.30
N VAL A 239 9.62 3.76 11.22
CA VAL A 239 10.57 4.18 12.26
C VAL A 239 10.52 3.25 13.47
N VAL A 240 9.32 2.73 13.80
CA VAL A 240 9.13 1.87 14.96
C VAL A 240 9.56 0.44 14.64
N GLY A 241 10.60 -0.02 15.34
CA GLY A 241 11.10 -1.39 15.23
C GLY A 241 12.32 -1.51 14.31
N ASP A 242 12.27 -2.44 13.36
CA ASP A 242 13.37 -2.87 12.50
C ASP A 242 13.20 -2.47 11.03
N ALA A 243 12.60 -1.30 10.79
CA ALA A 243 12.30 -0.76 9.45
C ALA A 243 11.43 -1.66 8.56
N GLY A 244 10.69 -2.60 9.16
CA GLY A 244 9.76 -3.48 8.45
C GLY A 244 10.33 -4.85 8.12
N MET A 245 11.56 -5.17 8.53
CA MET A 245 12.19 -6.48 8.25
C MET A 245 11.39 -7.65 8.83
N THR A 246 10.97 -7.55 10.09
CA THR A 246 10.13 -8.57 10.73
C THR A 246 8.78 -8.74 10.00
N VAL A 247 8.22 -7.64 9.48
CA VAL A 247 6.95 -7.67 8.74
C VAL A 247 7.15 -8.31 7.38
N ALA A 248 8.23 -7.97 6.68
CA ALA A 248 8.60 -8.56 5.39
C ALA A 248 8.77 -10.07 5.49
N TYR A 249 9.48 -10.55 6.51
CA TYR A 249 9.67 -11.99 6.73
C TYR A 249 8.37 -12.76 7.03
N LYS A 250 7.35 -12.08 7.57
CA LYS A 250 6.08 -12.68 8.01
C LYS A 250 4.91 -12.39 7.07
N SER A 251 5.15 -11.77 5.92
CA SER A 251 4.12 -11.39 4.95
C SER A 251 4.39 -12.07 3.62
N ASP A 252 3.33 -12.51 2.95
CA ASP A 252 3.43 -13.15 1.62
C ASP A 252 3.50 -12.12 0.48
N ILE A 253 3.45 -10.83 0.81
CA ILE A 253 3.56 -9.70 -0.13
C ILE A 253 4.83 -8.90 0.17
N ALA A 254 5.39 -8.26 -0.85
CA ALA A 254 6.59 -7.44 -0.68
C ALA A 254 6.33 -6.28 0.28
N ILE A 255 7.29 -5.95 1.14
CA ILE A 255 7.21 -4.83 2.07
C ILE A 255 8.30 -3.82 1.73
N THR A 256 7.93 -2.53 1.68
CA THR A 256 8.90 -1.46 1.45
C THR A 256 8.75 -0.33 2.47
N SER A 257 9.88 0.24 2.90
CA SER A 257 9.92 1.45 3.72
C SER A 257 9.84 2.74 2.89
N GLY A 258 9.97 2.63 1.56
CA GLY A 258 10.04 3.78 0.65
C GLY A 258 11.32 4.62 0.75
N ASN A 259 12.25 4.27 1.66
CA ASN A 259 13.42 5.10 1.95
C ASN A 259 14.34 5.30 0.74
N SER A 260 14.52 4.29 -0.11
CA SER A 260 15.36 4.41 -1.31
C SER A 260 14.81 5.44 -2.30
N LEU A 261 13.49 5.46 -2.52
CA LEU A 261 12.84 6.48 -3.35
C LEU A 261 13.01 7.87 -2.73
N THR A 262 12.85 7.99 -1.41
CA THR A 262 13.08 9.24 -0.68
C THR A 262 14.51 9.75 -0.85
N VAL A 263 15.52 8.88 -0.76
CA VAL A 263 16.93 9.25 -0.98
C VAL A 263 17.13 9.81 -2.38
N VAL A 264 16.65 9.11 -3.41
CA VAL A 264 16.81 9.54 -4.82
C VAL A 264 16.11 10.87 -5.06
N ALA A 265 14.85 11.00 -4.63
CA ALA A 265 14.10 12.26 -4.76
C ALA A 265 14.80 13.41 -4.02
N THR A 266 15.37 13.13 -2.83
CA THR A 266 16.10 14.13 -2.05
C THR A 266 17.34 14.62 -2.76
N LEU A 267 18.17 13.70 -3.26
CA LEU A 267 19.42 14.06 -3.90
C LEU A 267 19.20 14.74 -5.25
N GLU A 268 18.17 14.34 -6.01
CA GLU A 268 17.83 15.03 -7.25
C GLU A 268 17.30 16.45 -6.96
N ALA A 269 16.42 16.61 -5.97
CA ALA A 269 15.96 17.93 -5.55
C ALA A 269 17.12 18.82 -5.06
N ALA A 270 18.04 18.27 -4.27
CA ALA A 270 19.26 18.93 -3.81
C ALA A 270 20.13 19.40 -4.98
N LYS A 271 20.38 18.51 -5.94
CA LYS A 271 21.14 18.80 -7.16
C LYS A 271 20.51 19.96 -7.94
N GLN A 272 19.20 19.90 -8.20
CA GLN A 272 18.50 20.97 -8.92
C GLN A 272 18.53 22.30 -8.15
N ALA A 273 18.37 22.26 -6.83
CA ALA A 273 18.46 23.44 -5.99
C ALA A 273 19.86 24.08 -6.01
N VAL A 274 20.93 23.29 -5.89
CA VAL A 274 22.31 23.77 -5.95
C VAL A 274 22.65 24.38 -7.32
N ILE A 275 22.17 23.78 -8.42
CA ILE A 275 22.31 24.37 -9.77
C ILE A 275 21.59 25.71 -9.86
N LYS A 276 20.34 25.78 -9.37
CA LYS A 276 19.53 27.02 -9.39
C LYS A 276 20.12 28.13 -8.51
N MET A 277 20.83 27.77 -7.45
CA MET A 277 21.57 28.72 -6.61
C MET A 277 22.90 29.17 -7.22
N GLY A 278 23.21 28.76 -8.46
CA GLY A 278 24.32 29.29 -9.26
C GLY A 278 25.60 28.45 -9.20
N SER A 279 25.58 27.24 -8.65
CA SER A 279 26.75 26.37 -8.70
C SER A 279 26.96 25.78 -10.09
N ALA A 280 28.14 26.03 -10.67
CA ALA A 280 28.54 25.49 -11.98
C ALA A 280 29.21 24.11 -11.90
N ASP A 281 29.78 23.75 -10.75
CA ASP A 281 30.53 22.52 -10.53
C ASP A 281 30.04 21.83 -9.26
N LEU A 282 29.22 20.81 -9.44
CA LEU A 282 28.61 20.04 -8.35
C LEU A 282 29.58 19.10 -7.65
N THR A 283 30.83 18.98 -8.13
CA THR A 283 31.86 18.17 -7.49
C THR A 283 32.64 18.93 -6.43
N LYS A 284 32.35 20.23 -6.27
CA LYS A 284 33.02 21.12 -5.32
C LYS A 284 32.06 21.62 -4.26
N GLY A 285 32.65 21.97 -3.13
CA GLY A 285 31.94 22.50 -1.97
C GLY A 285 32.00 21.54 -0.79
N ARG A 286 31.22 21.82 0.23
CA ARG A 286 31.09 20.98 1.43
C ARG A 286 29.63 20.69 1.72
N ALA A 287 29.32 19.42 1.95
CA ALA A 287 28.01 18.99 2.39
C ALA A 287 27.98 18.61 3.86
N VAL A 288 26.87 18.90 4.54
CA VAL A 288 26.62 18.50 5.93
C VAL A 288 25.36 17.63 5.95
N VAL A 289 25.47 16.39 6.44
CA VAL A 289 24.34 15.47 6.57
C VAL A 289 23.98 15.30 8.04
N ILE A 290 22.81 15.81 8.44
CA ILE A 290 22.31 15.73 9.81
C ILE A 290 21.32 14.57 9.94
N GLY A 291 21.58 13.67 10.89
CA GLY A 291 20.94 12.36 10.92
C GLY A 291 21.67 11.32 10.07
N ALA A 292 22.97 11.50 9.84
CA ALA A 292 23.80 10.65 8.96
C ALA A 292 23.74 9.15 9.28
N THR A 293 23.46 8.76 10.53
CA THR A 293 23.37 7.34 10.92
C THR A 293 21.99 6.71 10.71
N GLY A 294 21.00 7.49 10.27
CA GLY A 294 19.67 6.98 9.92
C GLY A 294 19.66 6.29 8.55
N SER A 295 18.61 5.51 8.25
CA SER A 295 18.53 4.74 7.00
C SER A 295 18.62 5.60 5.74
N ILE A 296 18.03 6.81 5.74
CA ILE A 296 18.08 7.75 4.62
C ILE A 296 19.42 8.50 4.63
N GLY A 297 19.78 9.08 5.79
CA GLY A 297 21.00 9.87 5.96
C GLY A 297 22.29 9.09 5.64
N ALA A 298 22.36 7.80 5.95
CA ALA A 298 23.54 6.98 5.68
C ALA A 298 23.77 6.80 4.18
N VAL A 299 22.69 6.58 3.42
CA VAL A 299 22.78 6.45 1.95
C VAL A 299 23.05 7.82 1.33
N CYS A 300 22.39 8.89 1.78
CA CYS A 300 22.69 10.25 1.33
C CYS A 300 24.17 10.60 1.56
N SER A 301 24.70 10.29 2.74
CA SER A 301 26.11 10.54 3.09
C SER A 301 27.08 9.86 2.13
N ARG A 302 26.82 8.58 1.79
CA ARG A 302 27.65 7.80 0.86
C ARG A 302 27.59 8.37 -0.56
N LEU A 303 26.40 8.65 -1.07
CA LEU A 303 26.21 9.18 -2.43
C LEU A 303 26.74 10.61 -2.58
N ILE A 304 26.55 11.45 -1.56
CA ILE A 304 27.09 12.82 -1.54
C ILE A 304 28.62 12.79 -1.46
N ALA A 305 29.21 11.89 -0.67
CA ALA A 305 30.67 11.74 -0.62
C ALA A 305 31.26 11.39 -1.98
N GLN A 306 30.61 10.49 -2.74
CA GLN A 306 31.02 10.15 -4.10
C GLN A 306 30.91 11.33 -5.08
N ALA A 307 29.95 12.22 -4.86
CA ALA A 307 29.73 13.37 -5.74
C ALA A 307 30.63 14.58 -5.41
N ILE A 308 30.72 14.98 -4.14
CA ILE A 308 31.36 16.24 -3.69
C ILE A 308 32.75 16.02 -3.07
N GLY A 309 33.02 14.84 -2.51
CA GLY A 309 34.29 14.53 -1.86
C GLY A 309 34.51 15.15 -0.48
N ASP A 310 33.87 16.27 -0.10
CA ASP A 310 33.94 16.85 1.27
C ASP A 310 32.57 16.77 1.97
N VAL A 311 32.45 15.87 2.96
CA VAL A 311 31.21 15.61 3.69
C VAL A 311 31.41 15.61 5.21
N VAL A 312 30.49 16.26 5.92
CA VAL A 312 30.39 16.23 7.37
C VAL A 312 29.18 15.39 7.78
N LEU A 313 29.41 14.35 8.57
CA LEU A 313 28.40 13.43 9.07
C LEU A 313 28.03 13.81 10.50
N VAL A 314 26.78 14.20 10.71
CA VAL A 314 26.29 14.64 12.03
C VAL A 314 25.25 13.67 12.57
N ALA A 315 25.50 13.12 13.76
CA ALA A 315 24.56 12.29 14.51
C ALA A 315 24.90 12.26 16.00
N PRO A 316 23.93 12.02 16.90
CA PRO A 316 24.15 12.05 18.35
C PRO A 316 25.00 10.87 18.88
N ARG A 317 25.24 9.84 18.06
CA ARG A 317 25.92 8.59 18.44
C ARG A 317 27.24 8.43 17.69
N PRO A 318 28.38 8.89 18.26
CA PRO A 318 29.70 8.79 17.63
C PRO A 318 30.07 7.36 17.23
N GLU A 319 29.71 6.37 18.04
CA GLU A 319 30.02 4.95 17.81
C GLU A 319 29.37 4.41 16.53
N LYS A 320 28.30 5.05 16.04
CA LYS A 320 27.67 4.74 14.74
C LYS A 320 28.24 5.56 13.59
N LEU A 321 28.81 6.74 13.86
CA LEU A 321 29.45 7.57 12.84
C LEU A 321 30.79 6.98 12.39
N ILE A 322 31.58 6.43 13.30
CA ILE A 322 32.89 5.82 13.01
C ILE A 322 32.81 4.73 11.93
N PRO A 323 31.93 3.71 12.02
CA PRO A 323 31.84 2.70 10.97
C PRO A 323 31.32 3.27 9.65
N LEU A 324 30.35 4.19 9.67
CA LEU A 324 29.86 4.85 8.46
C LEU A 324 30.97 5.64 7.75
N LYS A 325 31.78 6.39 8.51
CA LYS A 325 32.96 7.08 8.00
C LYS A 325 33.92 6.12 7.31
N ARG A 326 34.28 5.02 7.97
CA ARG A 326 35.18 4.00 7.38
C ARG A 326 34.61 3.40 6.10
N THR A 327 33.30 3.12 6.06
CA THR A 327 32.62 2.64 4.85
C THR A 327 32.75 3.66 3.71
N ILE A 328 32.51 4.95 3.97
CA ILE A 328 32.63 5.99 2.96
C ILE A 328 34.07 6.15 2.47
N GLU A 329 35.05 6.18 3.37
CA GLU A 329 36.47 6.28 3.02
C GLU A 329 36.95 5.09 2.18
N ALA A 330 36.42 3.89 2.44
CA ALA A 330 36.71 2.70 1.65
C ALA A 330 36.05 2.72 0.26
N GLU A 331 34.79 3.18 0.18
CA GLU A 331 34.03 3.26 -1.07
C GLU A 331 34.44 4.43 -1.97
N THR A 332 34.96 5.51 -1.36
CA THR A 332 35.36 6.74 -2.05
C THR A 332 36.76 7.18 -1.58
N PRO A 333 37.83 6.52 -2.08
CA PRO A 333 39.19 6.91 -1.74
C PRO A 333 39.46 8.38 -2.09
N GLY A 334 40.00 9.15 -1.13
CA GLY A 334 40.29 10.58 -1.29
C GLY A 334 39.17 11.52 -0.81
N ALA A 335 38.00 10.99 -0.43
CA ALA A 335 36.97 11.81 0.19
C ALA A 335 37.41 12.29 1.60
N ARG A 336 37.21 13.58 1.88
CA ARG A 336 37.33 14.17 3.21
C ARG A 336 36.03 13.94 3.98
N VAL A 337 36.07 12.99 4.92
CA VAL A 337 34.92 12.66 5.78
C VAL A 337 35.16 13.13 7.21
N VAL A 338 34.37 14.10 7.65
CA VAL A 338 34.36 14.62 9.03
C VAL A 338 33.15 14.04 9.77
N ILE A 339 33.33 13.66 11.03
CA ILE A 339 32.22 13.21 11.90
C ILE A 339 32.05 14.21 13.04
N ALA A 340 30.81 14.50 13.41
CA ALA A 340 30.48 15.40 14.51
C ALA A 340 29.19 15.00 15.22
N THR A 341 29.05 15.39 16.47
CA THR A 341 27.81 15.26 17.25
C THR A 341 26.96 16.52 17.23
N ASP A 342 27.54 17.66 16.87
CA ASP A 342 26.89 18.96 16.71
C ASP A 342 27.16 19.50 15.30
N ALA A 343 26.11 19.95 14.62
CA ALA A 343 26.20 20.54 13.30
C ALA A 343 26.72 21.99 13.33
N SER A 344 26.50 22.71 14.44
CA SER A 344 26.72 24.17 14.54
C SER A 344 28.10 24.64 14.05
N PRO A 345 29.22 23.97 14.37
CA PRO A 345 30.55 24.39 13.90
C PRO A 345 30.77 24.23 12.40
N HIS A 346 29.92 23.45 11.73
CA HIS A 346 30.09 23.06 10.32
C HIS A 346 29.14 23.79 9.37
N LEU A 347 28.04 24.37 9.90
CA LEU A 347 27.07 25.15 9.12
C LEU A 347 27.65 26.37 8.39
N PRO A 348 28.59 27.15 8.95
CA PRO A 348 29.12 28.35 8.29
C PRO A 348 29.91 28.07 6.99
N GLY A 349 30.38 26.83 6.81
CA GLY A 349 31.12 26.40 5.63
C GLY A 349 30.33 25.45 4.72
N ALA A 350 29.04 25.24 4.97
CA ALA A 350 28.23 24.29 4.23
C ALA A 350 27.63 24.94 2.96
N ASP A 351 27.81 24.29 1.82
CA ASP A 351 27.13 24.63 0.56
C ASP A 351 25.80 23.87 0.42
N LEU A 352 25.77 22.63 0.94
CA LEU A 352 24.60 21.77 1.00
C LEU A 352 24.40 21.23 2.42
N VAL A 353 23.19 21.32 2.95
CA VAL A 353 22.78 20.65 4.18
C VAL A 353 21.64 19.71 3.86
N VAL A 354 21.73 18.45 4.30
CA VAL A 354 20.65 17.46 4.19
C VAL A 354 20.24 17.00 5.57
N THR A 355 18.97 17.12 5.94
CA THR A 355 18.46 16.66 7.24
C THR A 355 17.50 15.50 7.07
N THR A 356 17.76 14.43 7.81
CA THR A 356 16.93 13.20 7.78
C THR A 356 16.58 12.75 9.19
N THR A 357 16.39 13.70 10.12
CA THR A 357 16.24 13.34 11.53
C THR A 357 14.84 12.84 11.85
N THR A 358 14.73 12.06 12.92
CA THR A 358 13.45 11.60 13.48
C THR A 358 13.19 12.24 14.84
N ALA A 359 13.98 13.26 15.22
CA ALA A 359 13.92 13.88 16.53
C ALA A 359 12.77 14.90 16.58
N ILE A 360 11.78 14.65 17.43
CA ILE A 360 10.63 15.55 17.57
C ILE A 360 10.98 16.67 18.55
N GLY A 361 10.86 17.93 18.11
CA GLY A 361 10.86 19.10 18.99
C GLY A 361 12.23 19.63 19.41
N GLN A 362 13.33 19.13 18.81
CA GLN A 362 14.66 19.73 18.97
C GLN A 362 14.97 20.59 17.75
N LYS A 363 15.50 21.80 17.96
CA LYS A 363 15.98 22.65 16.86
C LYS A 363 17.29 22.03 16.35
N VAL A 364 17.21 21.36 15.21
CA VAL A 364 18.34 20.62 14.61
C VAL A 364 19.26 21.55 13.80
N ILE A 365 18.70 22.59 13.18
CA ILE A 365 19.45 23.57 12.38
C ILE A 365 19.20 24.98 12.89
N ASP A 366 20.28 25.75 13.00
CA ASP A 366 20.21 27.20 13.14
C ASP A 366 20.53 27.88 11.81
N VAL A 367 19.49 28.26 11.07
CA VAL A 367 19.60 28.84 9.72
C VAL A 367 20.41 30.13 9.68
N LEU A 368 20.51 30.85 10.80
CA LEU A 368 21.29 32.08 10.91
C LEU A 368 22.80 31.84 10.78
N LYS A 369 23.27 30.61 11.05
CA LYS A 369 24.69 30.23 10.94
C LYS A 369 25.08 29.73 9.55
N LEU A 370 24.13 29.61 8.62
CA LEU A 370 24.40 29.09 7.28
C LEU A 370 25.16 30.10 6.43
N LYS A 371 26.04 29.58 5.57
CA LYS A 371 26.69 30.35 4.51
C LYS A 371 25.65 30.96 3.56
N PRO A 372 25.82 32.21 3.07
CA PRO A 372 25.02 32.71 1.95
C PRO A 372 25.11 31.80 0.72
N GLY A 373 23.98 31.54 0.07
CA GLY A 373 23.87 30.62 -1.06
C GLY A 373 23.73 29.15 -0.68
N CYS A 374 23.72 28.81 0.61
CA CYS A 374 23.55 27.44 1.08
C CYS A 374 22.17 26.88 0.69
N VAL A 375 22.14 25.60 0.30
CA VAL A 375 20.91 24.83 0.07
C VAL A 375 20.67 23.91 1.25
N VAL A 376 19.45 23.92 1.80
CA VAL A 376 19.01 23.02 2.86
C VAL A 376 17.90 22.12 2.33
N CYS A 377 18.12 20.81 2.35
CA CYS A 377 17.14 19.79 2.00
C CYS A 377 16.60 19.13 3.26
N ASP A 378 15.36 19.44 3.60
CA ASP A 378 14.71 18.93 4.80
C ASP A 378 13.80 17.75 4.49
N VAL A 379 14.24 16.55 4.87
CA VAL A 379 13.52 15.28 4.64
C VAL A 379 12.73 14.85 5.89
N ALA A 380 12.90 15.54 7.01
CA ALA A 380 12.30 15.16 8.27
C ALA A 380 10.77 15.34 8.21
N ARG A 381 10.05 14.44 8.91
CA ARG A 381 8.61 14.61 9.14
C ARG A 381 8.28 14.43 10.62
N PRO A 382 7.88 15.50 11.33
CA PRO A 382 7.71 16.90 10.86
C PRO A 382 9.04 17.57 10.42
N PRO A 383 9.00 18.68 9.65
CA PRO A 383 10.19 19.41 9.19
C PRO A 383 11.07 19.91 10.35
N ASP A 384 12.39 19.86 10.15
CA ASP A 384 13.42 20.37 11.07
C ASP A 384 13.59 21.91 10.97
N VAL A 385 13.30 22.50 9.81
CA VAL A 385 13.37 23.95 9.59
C VAL A 385 11.97 24.56 9.53
N LYS A 386 11.71 25.57 10.36
CA LYS A 386 10.44 26.31 10.33
C LYS A 386 10.44 27.33 9.21
N GLU A 387 9.30 27.49 8.55
CA GLU A 387 9.11 28.50 7.49
C GLU A 387 9.46 29.93 7.97
N ALA A 388 9.11 30.27 9.21
CA ALA A 388 9.45 31.56 9.81
C ALA A 388 10.97 31.79 9.94
N ASP A 389 11.72 30.73 10.25
CA ASP A 389 13.18 30.79 10.36
C ASP A 389 13.81 30.95 8.97
N ALA A 390 13.30 30.20 7.97
CA ALA A 390 13.78 30.30 6.58
C ALA A 390 13.57 31.72 6.00
N LYS A 391 12.46 32.39 6.31
CA LYS A 391 12.17 33.76 5.86
C LYS A 391 13.17 34.80 6.36
N LEU A 392 13.91 34.53 7.44
CA LEU A 392 14.95 35.43 7.95
C LEU A 392 16.23 35.42 7.10
N ARG A 393 16.39 34.43 6.20
CA ARG A 393 17.58 34.22 5.36
C ARG A 393 17.19 34.02 3.90
N PRO A 394 16.79 35.09 3.17
CA PRO A 394 16.39 34.99 1.76
C PRO A 394 17.56 34.61 0.83
N ASP A 395 18.79 34.67 1.33
CA ASP A 395 20.02 34.24 0.67
C ASP A 395 20.31 32.74 0.84
N VAL A 396 19.46 32.00 1.55
CA VAL A 396 19.53 30.54 1.72
C VAL A 396 18.28 29.92 1.10
N LEU A 397 18.44 28.79 0.41
CA LEU A 397 17.32 28.05 -0.16
C LEU A 397 16.99 26.85 0.72
N VAL A 398 15.82 26.86 1.34
CA VAL A 398 15.29 25.71 2.10
C VAL A 398 14.22 25.02 1.27
N ILE A 399 14.39 23.72 1.02
CA ILE A 399 13.42 22.89 0.34
C ILE A 399 12.95 21.74 1.24
N GLU A 400 11.63 21.61 1.37
CA GLU A 400 11.03 20.37 1.88
C GLU A 400 11.23 19.30 0.82
N SER A 401 11.85 18.19 1.20
CA SER A 401 12.37 17.20 0.26
C SER A 401 11.89 15.79 0.59
N GLY A 402 12.08 14.86 -0.33
CA GLY A 402 11.55 13.49 -0.23
C GLY A 402 10.10 13.33 -0.70
N GLU A 403 9.52 14.37 -1.29
CA GLU A 403 8.27 14.32 -2.07
C GLU A 403 8.58 14.36 -3.57
N VAL A 404 7.76 13.68 -4.36
CA VAL A 404 7.75 13.80 -5.83
C VAL A 404 6.45 14.51 -6.16
N LEU A 405 6.55 15.75 -6.63
CA LEU A 405 5.41 16.60 -7.02
C LEU A 405 5.00 16.37 -8.47
#